data_AF-B7QA10-F1
#
_entry.id   AF-B7QA10-F1
#
_cell.length_a   1.000
_cell.length_b   1.000
_cell.length_c   1.000
_cell.angle_alpha   90.00
_cell.angle_beta   90.00
_cell.angle_gamma   90.00
#
_symmetry.space_group_name_H-M   'P 1'
#
loop_
_entity.id
_entity.type
_entity.pdbx_description
1 polymer ?
#
loop_
_entity_poly.entity_id
_entity_poly.type
_entity_poly.pdbx_seq_one_letter_code
_entity_poly.pdbx_strand_id
1 'polypeptide(L)'
;MHIEAERADATDVADEEVNLEDDQDSDDTLDSVSGLSSGSSPVPLEPFKPLFHVCFADKVTKSDGVVTYTLHSRRACDDDGTSYTVQRRYEDFEYLEHCLTTSNREPGLIVPPLPEQPATTVEMVQTLSRRQLGPNSKALIGDQFSLDCVRLETYLELLLRHPVYGRDPALEKFLIQREPAPRVKVKDGLFERLASSLETRKEDHKAFNDVVCARQRLCSLLGHLATALALALGSNFGNVGPKVPVAWDPSCFKLSSSVSMALNGLQHHGERQCLLERSTLGAHLELYSRYLGSVRETLHCRTRLMLDYERCNRDVGRAAPEQRQQVGA
;
A
#
# COMPACT_ATOMS: atom_id res chain seq x y z
N MET A 1 18.78 -46.35 30.48
CA MET A 1 18.64 -45.16 31.35
C MET A 1 17.29 -44.54 31.09
N HIS A 2 16.32 -44.85 31.95
CA HIS A 2 15.04 -44.15 32.06
C HIS A 2 15.27 -42.89 32.90
N ILE A 3 14.75 -41.74 32.46
CA ILE A 3 14.34 -40.66 33.35
C ILE A 3 13.01 -40.11 32.83
N GLU A 4 12.08 -40.01 33.77
CA GLU A 4 10.64 -39.88 33.65
C GLU A 4 10.17 -38.46 33.38
N ALA A 5 8.94 -38.37 32.86
CA ALA A 5 8.12 -37.18 32.79
C ALA A 5 7.42 -36.95 34.12
N GLU A 6 7.43 -35.70 34.62
CA GLU A 6 6.66 -35.32 35.79
C GLU A 6 5.46 -34.44 35.39
N ARG A 7 4.28 -34.96 35.71
CA ARG A 7 2.95 -34.36 35.59
C ARG A 7 2.65 -33.69 36.94
N ALA A 8 2.16 -32.45 36.93
CA ALA A 8 1.57 -31.83 38.12
C ALA A 8 0.07 -31.60 37.91
N ASP A 9 -0.69 -32.02 38.91
CA ASP A 9 -2.13 -32.21 39.00
C ASP A 9 -2.86 -30.97 39.55
N ALA A 10 -4.17 -30.97 39.35
CA ALA A 10 -5.15 -29.94 39.65
C ALA A 10 -5.63 -29.92 41.11
N THR A 11 -6.10 -28.75 41.54
CA THR A 11 -7.06 -28.49 42.64
C THR A 11 -7.78 -27.19 42.26
N ASP A 12 -9.05 -27.13 41.86
CA ASP A 12 -10.32 -27.35 42.57
C ASP A 12 -10.52 -26.43 43.79
N VAL A 13 -11.25 -25.32 43.58
CA VAL A 13 -11.98 -24.55 44.62
C VAL A 13 -13.22 -23.92 43.96
N ALA A 14 -14.35 -24.10 44.65
CA ALA A 14 -15.73 -23.94 44.22
C ALA A 14 -16.30 -22.51 44.24
N ASP A 15 -17.39 -22.39 43.47
CA ASP A 15 -18.60 -21.54 43.55
C ASP A 15 -18.73 -20.50 44.68
N GLU A 16 -18.95 -19.24 44.29
CA GLU A 16 -19.78 -18.29 45.02
C GLU A 16 -20.77 -17.61 44.05
N GLU A 17 -22.02 -18.07 44.09
CA GLU A 17 -23.17 -17.35 43.56
C GLU A 17 -23.50 -16.18 44.49
N VAL A 18 -23.56 -14.97 43.96
CA VAL A 18 -24.11 -13.81 44.68
C VAL A 18 -25.47 -13.49 44.09
N ASN A 19 -26.49 -13.95 44.79
CA ASN A 19 -27.89 -13.60 44.60
C ASN A 19 -28.18 -12.36 45.46
N LEU A 20 -28.66 -11.27 44.86
CA LEU A 20 -29.23 -10.14 45.59
C LEU A 20 -30.54 -9.74 44.92
N GLU A 21 -31.61 -10.01 45.67
CA GLU A 21 -33.01 -9.75 45.38
C GLU A 21 -33.38 -8.27 45.56
N ASP A 22 -34.50 -7.94 44.91
CA ASP A 22 -35.34 -6.74 44.95
C ASP A 22 -35.33 -5.88 46.23
N ASP A 23 -35.30 -4.57 46.02
CA ASP A 23 -36.05 -3.61 46.86
C ASP A 23 -36.83 -2.65 45.93
N GLN A 24 -38.16 -2.70 46.03
CA GLN A 24 -39.13 -1.78 45.45
C GLN A 24 -39.48 -0.64 46.43
N ASP A 25 -40.06 0.42 45.87
CA ASP A 25 -40.63 1.64 46.46
C ASP A 25 -39.63 2.80 46.65
N SER A 26 -39.87 4.04 46.20
CA SER A 26 -41.13 4.73 45.90
C SER A 26 -40.94 5.93 44.96
N ASP A 27 -41.98 6.13 44.16
CA ASP A 27 -42.49 7.31 43.45
C ASP A 27 -41.99 8.71 43.89
N ASP A 28 -41.61 9.56 42.92
CA ASP A 28 -42.08 10.95 42.84
C ASP A 28 -41.64 11.63 41.51
N THR A 29 -42.63 11.76 40.63
CA THR A 29 -42.91 12.88 39.71
C THR A 29 -41.76 13.58 38.97
N LEU A 30 -41.74 13.50 37.63
CA LEU A 30 -41.58 14.68 36.76
C LEU A 30 -42.23 14.45 35.38
N ASP A 31 -42.89 15.52 34.94
CA ASP A 31 -43.88 15.61 33.88
C ASP A 31 -43.44 15.18 32.46
N SER A 32 -44.42 14.56 31.81
CA SER A 32 -44.69 14.49 30.38
C SER A 32 -44.03 15.55 29.50
N VAL A 33 -43.07 15.13 28.68
CA VAL A 33 -42.81 15.72 27.36
C VAL A 33 -43.02 14.66 26.28
N SER A 34 -44.27 14.47 25.92
CA SER A 34 -44.69 13.71 24.75
C SER A 34 -44.23 14.43 23.47
N GLY A 35 -43.11 13.99 22.93
CA GLY A 35 -42.53 14.54 21.70
C GLY A 35 -41.28 13.82 21.22
N LEU A 36 -41.17 12.50 21.41
CA LEU A 36 -40.11 11.70 20.80
C LEU A 36 -40.68 11.00 19.58
N SER A 37 -40.41 11.59 18.42
CA SER A 37 -40.52 10.93 17.12
C SER A 37 -39.93 9.53 17.24
N SER A 38 -40.71 8.51 16.89
CA SER A 38 -40.22 7.15 16.69
C SER A 38 -39.03 7.20 15.74
N GLY A 39 -37.84 7.17 16.31
CA GLY A 39 -36.59 7.00 15.59
C GLY A 39 -36.64 5.62 14.96
N SER A 40 -37.04 5.56 13.70
CA SER A 40 -36.81 4.39 12.86
C SER A 40 -35.32 4.10 12.95
N SER A 41 -34.94 3.03 13.64
CA SER A 41 -33.58 2.50 13.55
C SER A 41 -33.25 2.38 12.06
N PRO A 42 -32.17 3.00 11.57
CA PRO A 42 -31.80 2.82 10.17
C PRO A 42 -31.60 1.33 9.96
N VAL A 43 -32.38 0.76 9.04
CA VAL A 43 -32.21 -0.61 8.57
C VAL A 43 -30.72 -0.79 8.27
N PRO A 44 -30.05 -1.84 8.80
CA PRO A 44 -28.65 -2.08 8.50
C PRO A 44 -28.49 -2.09 6.98
N LEU A 45 -27.71 -1.14 6.45
CA LEU A 45 -27.41 -1.12 5.03
C LEU A 45 -26.79 -2.47 4.68
N GLU A 46 -27.37 -3.19 3.72
CA GLU A 46 -26.78 -4.43 3.24
C GLU A 46 -25.31 -4.18 2.89
N PRO A 47 -24.39 -5.10 3.26
CA PRO A 47 -22.98 -4.90 2.98
C PRO A 47 -22.77 -4.69 1.49
N PHE A 48 -22.10 -3.60 1.13
CA PHE A 48 -21.85 -3.26 -0.26
C PHE A 48 -21.06 -4.40 -0.93
N LYS A 49 -21.59 -4.93 -2.02
CA LYS A 49 -20.95 -5.97 -2.83
C LYS A 49 -20.28 -5.34 -4.04
N PRO A 50 -18.97 -5.59 -4.26
CA PRO A 50 -18.27 -5.08 -5.43
C PRO A 50 -18.84 -5.69 -6.72
N LEU A 51 -18.95 -4.88 -7.77
CA LEU A 51 -19.48 -5.32 -9.07
C LEU A 51 -18.46 -6.14 -9.88
N PHE A 52 -17.16 -5.91 -9.62
CA PHE A 52 -16.07 -6.57 -10.33
C PHE A 52 -15.04 -7.12 -9.35
N HIS A 53 -14.41 -8.21 -9.77
CA HIS A 53 -13.15 -8.70 -9.23
C HIS A 53 -12.05 -8.49 -10.26
N VAL A 54 -10.85 -8.16 -9.81
CA VAL A 54 -9.71 -7.84 -10.67
C VAL A 54 -8.50 -8.64 -10.26
N CYS A 55 -7.67 -9.02 -11.23
CA CYS A 55 -6.35 -9.59 -10.99
C CYS A 55 -5.41 -9.26 -12.15
N PHE A 56 -4.12 -9.08 -11.86
CA PHE A 56 -3.12 -8.89 -12.90
C PHE A 56 -2.59 -10.24 -13.41
N ALA A 57 -2.24 -10.29 -14.70
CA ALA A 57 -1.52 -11.43 -15.24
C ALA A 57 -0.04 -11.36 -14.82
N ASP A 58 0.57 -12.52 -14.55
CA ASP A 58 1.99 -12.63 -14.13
C ASP A 58 2.99 -12.04 -15.15
N LYS A 59 2.57 -11.86 -16.41
CA LYS A 59 3.42 -11.36 -17.49
C LYS A 59 3.18 -9.88 -17.74
N VAL A 60 4.14 -9.06 -17.31
CA VAL A 60 4.26 -7.66 -17.67
C VAL A 60 5.06 -7.54 -18.96
N THR A 61 4.57 -6.76 -19.92
CA THR A 61 5.26 -6.55 -21.21
C THR A 61 6.01 -5.21 -21.19
N LYS A 62 7.27 -5.24 -21.60
CA LYS A 62 8.10 -4.04 -21.77
C LYS A 62 8.44 -3.88 -23.25
N SER A 63 7.85 -2.89 -23.91
CA SER A 63 8.12 -2.55 -25.32
C SER A 63 8.60 -1.11 -25.37
N ASP A 64 9.75 -0.88 -26.02
CA ASP A 64 10.31 0.47 -26.24
C ASP A 64 10.41 1.35 -24.98
N GLY A 65 10.74 0.75 -23.84
CA GLY A 65 10.84 1.44 -22.55
C GLY A 65 9.50 1.70 -21.86
N VAL A 66 8.38 1.30 -22.47
CA VAL A 66 7.03 1.42 -21.91
C VAL A 66 6.62 0.09 -21.28
N VAL A 67 6.18 0.16 -20.03
CA VAL A 67 5.68 -0.99 -19.27
C VAL A 67 4.15 -1.05 -19.41
N THR A 68 3.65 -2.20 -19.85
CA THR A 68 2.22 -2.47 -20.01
C THR A 68 1.81 -3.65 -19.15
N TYR A 69 0.76 -3.45 -18.38
CA TYR A 69 0.15 -4.41 -17.50
C TYR A 69 -1.04 -5.08 -18.18
N THR A 70 -1.18 -6.39 -17.99
CA THR A 70 -2.37 -7.13 -18.44
C THR A 70 -3.30 -7.31 -17.25
N LEU A 71 -4.48 -6.71 -17.31
CA LEU A 71 -5.49 -6.72 -16.26
C LEU A 71 -6.63 -7.64 -16.68
N HIS A 72 -6.99 -8.57 -15.80
CA HIS A 72 -8.17 -9.41 -15.91
C HIS A 72 -9.24 -8.87 -14.97
N SER A 73 -10.46 -8.69 -15.48
CA SER A 73 -11.61 -8.28 -14.68
C SER A 73 -12.77 -9.25 -14.89
N ARG A 74 -13.53 -9.54 -13.83
CA ARG A 74 -14.69 -10.44 -13.86
C ARG A 74 -15.85 -9.78 -13.16
N ARG A 75 -17.04 -9.79 -13.77
CA ARG A 75 -18.25 -9.27 -13.14
C ARG A 75 -18.77 -10.26 -12.08
N ALA A 76 -19.13 -9.78 -10.90
CA ALA A 76 -19.52 -10.61 -9.76
C ALA A 76 -20.96 -11.17 -9.87
N CYS A 77 -21.84 -10.55 -10.66
CA CYS A 77 -23.25 -10.96 -10.81
C CYS A 77 -23.52 -11.96 -11.94
N ASP A 78 -22.54 -12.26 -12.81
CA ASP A 78 -22.78 -13.15 -13.96
C ASP A 78 -22.40 -14.60 -13.59
N ASP A 79 -23.40 -15.49 -13.50
CA ASP A 79 -23.19 -16.94 -13.36
C ASP A 79 -22.36 -17.51 -14.54
N ASP A 80 -22.43 -16.88 -15.72
CA ASP A 80 -21.65 -17.23 -16.92
C ASP A 80 -20.23 -16.62 -16.95
N GLY A 81 -19.84 -15.83 -15.94
CA GLY A 81 -18.45 -15.42 -15.73
C GLY A 81 -17.83 -14.60 -16.86
N THR A 82 -18.51 -13.58 -17.36
CA THR A 82 -17.94 -12.66 -18.36
C THR A 82 -16.63 -12.06 -17.84
N SER A 83 -15.52 -12.54 -18.40
CA SER A 83 -14.17 -12.08 -18.08
C SER A 83 -13.65 -11.15 -19.17
N TYR A 84 -13.13 -10.01 -18.77
CA TYR A 84 -12.48 -9.05 -19.66
C TYR A 84 -10.98 -9.07 -19.42
N THR A 85 -10.23 -8.95 -20.51
CA THR A 85 -8.77 -8.80 -20.46
C THR A 85 -8.41 -7.50 -21.17
N VAL A 86 -7.79 -6.58 -20.45
CA VAL A 86 -7.40 -5.26 -20.94
C VAL A 86 -5.93 -5.00 -20.67
N GLN A 87 -5.30 -4.17 -21.51
CA GLN A 87 -3.92 -3.76 -21.34
C GLN A 87 -3.86 -2.30 -20.90
N ARG A 88 -3.09 -2.02 -19.85
CA ARG A 88 -3.00 -0.68 -19.24
C ARG A 88 -1.56 -0.30 -18.97
N ARG A 89 -1.27 0.98 -19.14
CA ARG A 89 0.00 1.60 -18.71
C ARG A 89 -0.23 2.36 -17.43
N TYR A 90 0.85 2.70 -16.73
CA TYR A 90 0.76 3.47 -15.50
C TYR A 90 0.00 4.81 -15.71
N GLU A 91 0.22 5.47 -16.84
CA GLU A 91 -0.46 6.75 -17.16
C GLU A 91 -1.98 6.60 -17.33
N ASP A 92 -2.47 5.39 -17.64
CA ASP A 92 -3.91 5.14 -17.72
C ASP A 92 -4.55 5.13 -16.31
N PHE A 93 -3.79 4.75 -15.27
CA PHE A 93 -4.24 4.81 -13.87
C PHE A 93 -4.23 6.26 -13.35
N GLU A 94 -3.24 7.07 -13.72
CA GLU A 94 -3.23 8.52 -13.42
C GLU A 94 -4.45 9.20 -14.04
N TYR A 95 -4.78 8.85 -15.28
CA TYR A 95 -5.99 9.36 -15.94
C TYR A 95 -7.27 8.91 -15.22
N LEU A 96 -7.35 7.65 -14.79
CA LEU A 96 -8.46 7.16 -13.99
C LEU A 96 -8.61 7.93 -12.68
N GLU A 97 -7.53 8.13 -11.93
CA GLU A 97 -7.53 8.92 -10.68
C GLU A 97 -8.00 10.36 -10.93
N HIS A 98 -7.51 10.99 -12.00
CA HIS A 98 -7.98 12.32 -12.42
C HIS A 98 -9.47 12.35 -12.72
N CYS A 99 -9.99 11.34 -13.45
CA CYS A 99 -11.41 11.20 -13.71
C CYS A 99 -12.20 11.06 -12.41
N LEU A 100 -11.82 10.15 -11.51
CA LEU A 100 -12.51 9.90 -10.25
C LEU A 100 -12.53 11.12 -9.33
N THR A 101 -11.45 11.90 -9.33
CA THR A 101 -11.32 13.13 -8.52
C THR A 101 -12.15 14.28 -9.11
N THR A 102 -12.24 14.36 -10.44
CA THR A 102 -12.94 15.46 -11.12
C THR A 102 -14.44 15.20 -11.30
N SER A 103 -14.85 13.94 -11.50
CA SER A 103 -16.25 13.51 -11.66
C SER A 103 -17.00 13.54 -10.34
N ASN A 104 -16.39 13.02 -9.27
CA ASN A 104 -17.01 12.96 -7.94
C ASN A 104 -16.67 14.21 -7.15
N ARG A 105 -17.42 15.29 -7.40
CA ARG A 105 -17.25 16.59 -6.72
C ARG A 105 -17.75 16.64 -5.28
N GLU A 106 -18.17 15.51 -4.71
CA GLU A 106 -18.64 15.46 -3.32
C GLU A 106 -17.48 15.77 -2.36
N PRO A 107 -17.50 16.95 -1.70
CA PRO A 107 -16.40 17.36 -0.84
C PRO A 107 -16.35 16.48 0.41
N GLY A 108 -15.29 15.70 0.57
CA GLY A 108 -15.11 14.83 1.73
C GLY A 108 -14.89 13.36 1.42
N LEU A 109 -15.04 12.94 0.17
CA LEU A 109 -14.65 11.59 -0.24
C LEU A 109 -13.12 11.50 -0.36
N ILE A 110 -12.56 10.48 0.30
CA ILE A 110 -11.13 10.20 0.24
C ILE A 110 -10.92 9.19 -0.89
N VAL A 111 -10.26 9.63 -1.96
CA VAL A 111 -9.81 8.73 -3.02
C VAL A 111 -8.63 7.91 -2.47
N PRO A 112 -8.63 6.58 -2.60
CA PRO A 112 -7.44 5.77 -2.35
C PRO A 112 -6.22 6.35 -3.10
N PRO A 113 -5.05 6.46 -2.46
CA PRO A 113 -3.88 7.04 -3.12
C PRO A 113 -3.35 6.09 -4.21
N LEU A 114 -3.01 6.64 -5.38
CA LEU A 114 -2.36 5.88 -6.44
C LEU A 114 -0.96 5.36 -5.98
N PRO A 115 -0.59 4.09 -6.28
CA PRO A 115 0.76 3.57 -6.08
C PRO A 115 1.84 4.39 -6.79
N GLU A 116 3.12 4.29 -6.41
CA GLU A 116 4.18 5.12 -7.00
C GLU A 116 4.49 4.64 -8.42
N GLN A 117 4.87 5.56 -9.31
CA GLN A 117 5.28 5.18 -10.65
C GLN A 117 6.50 4.26 -10.59
N PRO A 118 6.44 3.07 -11.20
CA PRO A 118 7.55 2.15 -11.18
C PRO A 118 8.71 2.68 -12.03
N ALA A 119 9.94 2.37 -11.62
CA ALA A 119 11.11 2.76 -12.38
C ALA A 119 11.23 1.91 -13.65
N THR A 120 10.82 2.49 -14.79
CA THR A 120 10.85 1.82 -16.09
C THR A 120 12.15 2.08 -16.87
N THR A 121 12.78 3.23 -16.60
CA THR A 121 14.02 3.69 -17.25
C THR A 121 15.23 3.54 -16.33
N VAL A 122 16.42 3.43 -16.92
CA VAL A 122 17.70 3.31 -16.17
C VAL A 122 17.91 4.49 -15.21
N GLU A 123 17.52 5.70 -15.62
CA GLU A 123 17.61 6.91 -14.79
C GLU A 123 16.68 6.86 -13.58
N MET A 124 15.44 6.38 -13.78
CA MET A 124 14.49 6.18 -12.68
C MET A 124 14.98 5.08 -11.73
N VAL A 125 15.52 3.98 -12.26
CA VAL A 125 16.09 2.89 -11.44
C VAL A 125 17.26 3.42 -10.61
N GLN A 126 18.15 4.23 -11.19
CA GLN A 126 19.25 4.85 -10.45
C GLN A 126 18.75 5.82 -9.36
N THR A 127 17.72 6.61 -9.65
CA THR A 127 17.15 7.56 -8.70
C THR A 127 16.48 6.84 -7.53
N LEU A 128 15.65 5.82 -7.80
CA LEU A 128 15.05 4.99 -6.76
C LEU A 128 16.10 4.22 -5.96
N SER A 129 17.13 3.68 -6.63
CA SER A 129 18.23 2.98 -5.97
C SER A 129 19.03 3.91 -5.05
N ARG A 130 19.30 5.15 -5.46
CA ARG A 130 19.96 6.17 -4.61
C ARG A 130 19.09 6.58 -3.43
N ARG A 131 17.77 6.71 -3.62
CA ARG A 131 16.83 7.02 -2.54
C ARG A 131 16.76 5.89 -1.51
N GLN A 132 16.63 4.64 -1.96
CA GLN A 132 16.43 3.49 -1.07
C GLN A 132 17.74 2.96 -0.48
N LEU A 133 18.81 2.85 -1.27
CA LEU A 133 20.09 2.28 -0.83
C LEU A 133 21.13 3.33 -0.46
N GLY A 134 20.78 4.61 -0.52
CA GLY A 134 21.67 5.74 -0.23
C GLY A 134 22.63 6.09 -1.37
N PRO A 135 23.26 7.28 -1.30
CA PRO A 135 24.02 7.87 -2.40
C PRO A 135 25.29 7.09 -2.79
N ASN A 136 25.83 6.28 -1.88
CA ASN A 136 27.08 5.54 -2.08
C ASN A 136 26.86 4.08 -2.53
N SER A 137 25.61 3.65 -2.74
CA SER A 137 25.33 2.28 -3.18
C SER A 137 25.57 2.13 -4.68
N LYS A 138 26.42 1.17 -5.06
CA LYS A 138 26.60 0.72 -6.45
C LYS A 138 25.60 -0.37 -6.86
N ALA A 139 24.81 -0.88 -5.91
CA ALA A 139 23.81 -1.90 -6.19
C ALA A 139 22.57 -1.25 -6.81
N LEU A 140 22.15 -1.76 -7.97
CA LEU A 140 20.88 -1.42 -8.60
C LEU A 140 19.80 -2.33 -8.06
N ILE A 141 18.65 -1.76 -7.74
CA ILE A 141 17.46 -2.53 -7.40
C ILE A 141 16.90 -3.10 -8.71
N GLY A 142 16.70 -4.42 -8.75
CA GLY A 142 16.11 -5.10 -9.90
C GLY A 142 14.65 -4.69 -10.13
N ASP A 143 14.11 -5.12 -11.27
CA ASP A 143 12.72 -4.84 -11.64
C ASP A 143 11.74 -5.42 -10.60
N GLN A 144 10.82 -4.58 -10.10
CA GLN A 144 9.83 -4.91 -9.06
C GLN A 144 8.41 -5.04 -9.61
N PHE A 145 8.27 -5.36 -10.91
CA PHE A 145 6.97 -5.35 -11.59
C PHE A 145 5.89 -6.22 -10.93
N SER A 146 6.26 -7.34 -10.30
CA SER A 146 5.32 -8.18 -9.56
C SER A 146 4.75 -7.46 -8.33
N LEU A 147 5.60 -6.73 -7.60
CA LEU A 147 5.17 -5.90 -6.48
C LEU A 147 4.29 -4.75 -6.97
N ASP A 148 4.63 -4.14 -8.09
CA ASP A 148 3.84 -3.06 -8.70
C ASP A 148 2.44 -3.55 -9.10
N CYS A 149 2.33 -4.77 -9.67
CA CYS A 149 1.05 -5.40 -9.98
C CYS A 149 0.21 -5.58 -8.72
N VAL A 150 0.78 -6.11 -7.63
CA VAL A 150 0.06 -6.29 -6.35
C VAL A 150 -0.43 -4.96 -5.78
N ARG A 151 0.39 -3.90 -5.87
CA ARG A 151 0.01 -2.56 -5.41
C ARG A 151 -1.13 -1.96 -6.24
N LEU A 152 -1.06 -2.08 -7.57
CA LEU A 152 -2.12 -1.62 -8.48
C LEU A 152 -3.41 -2.43 -8.32
N GLU A 153 -3.30 -3.74 -8.07
CA GLU A 153 -4.43 -4.61 -7.76
C GLU A 153 -5.13 -4.17 -6.49
N THR A 154 -4.35 -3.97 -5.41
CA THR A 154 -4.86 -3.47 -4.13
C THR A 154 -5.56 -2.11 -4.30
N TYR A 155 -4.99 -1.20 -5.09
CA TYR A 155 -5.61 0.09 -5.40
C TYR A 155 -6.98 -0.07 -6.09
N LEU A 156 -7.06 -0.91 -7.13
CA LEU A 156 -8.33 -1.17 -7.82
C LEU A 156 -9.34 -1.87 -6.91
N GLU A 157 -8.91 -2.81 -6.05
CA GLU A 157 -9.79 -3.45 -5.06
C GLU A 157 -10.38 -2.43 -4.08
N LEU A 158 -9.57 -1.47 -3.60
CA LEU A 158 -10.03 -0.42 -2.69
C LEU A 158 -11.08 0.47 -3.35
N LEU A 159 -10.89 0.83 -4.62
CA LEU A 159 -11.89 1.55 -5.40
C LEU A 159 -13.16 0.73 -5.60
N LEU A 160 -13.03 -0.54 -5.97
CA LEU A 160 -14.14 -1.43 -6.26
C LEU A 160 -14.98 -1.78 -5.03
N ARG A 161 -14.37 -1.82 -3.84
CA ARG A 161 -15.06 -2.02 -2.55
C ARG A 161 -15.71 -0.74 -2.02
N HIS A 162 -15.43 0.42 -2.61
CA HIS A 162 -16.05 1.69 -2.19
C HIS A 162 -17.42 1.86 -2.86
N PRO A 163 -18.50 2.21 -2.12
CA PRO A 163 -19.86 2.28 -2.67
C PRO A 163 -20.05 3.35 -3.76
N VAL A 164 -19.25 4.42 -3.72
CA VAL A 164 -19.29 5.49 -4.73
C VAL A 164 -18.42 5.13 -5.93
N TYR A 165 -17.15 4.74 -5.70
CA TYR A 165 -16.20 4.52 -6.78
C TYR A 165 -16.43 3.19 -7.51
N GLY A 166 -16.88 2.15 -6.80
CA GLY A 166 -17.17 0.84 -7.38
C GLY A 166 -18.34 0.83 -8.35
N ARG A 167 -19.14 1.90 -8.37
CA ARG A 167 -20.24 2.13 -9.35
C ARG A 167 -19.92 3.25 -10.35
N ASP A 168 -18.72 3.81 -10.30
CA ASP A 168 -18.33 4.92 -11.17
C ASP A 168 -18.18 4.41 -12.62
N PRO A 169 -18.82 5.07 -13.61
CA PRO A 169 -18.76 4.65 -15.01
C PRO A 169 -17.36 4.77 -15.62
N ALA A 170 -16.48 5.63 -15.10
CA ALA A 170 -15.10 5.72 -15.55
C ALA A 170 -14.31 4.46 -15.15
N LEU A 171 -14.52 3.96 -13.93
CA LEU A 171 -13.91 2.72 -13.46
C LEU A 171 -14.43 1.50 -14.26
N GLU A 172 -15.73 1.41 -14.50
CA GLU A 172 -16.30 0.33 -15.33
C GLU A 172 -15.70 0.32 -16.75
N LYS A 173 -15.62 1.49 -17.40
CA LYS A 173 -15.00 1.60 -18.73
C LYS A 173 -13.52 1.21 -18.68
N PHE A 174 -12.80 1.62 -17.64
CA PHE A 174 -11.40 1.27 -17.45
C PHE A 174 -11.19 -0.24 -17.33
N LEU A 175 -12.13 -0.99 -16.77
CA LEU A 175 -12.03 -2.45 -16.60
C LEU A 175 -12.45 -3.26 -17.83
N ILE A 176 -13.33 -2.71 -18.67
CA ILE A 176 -13.98 -3.45 -19.78
C ILE A 176 -13.42 -3.07 -21.16
N GLN A 177 -13.17 -1.78 -21.41
CA GLN A 177 -12.82 -1.31 -22.76
C GLN A 177 -11.41 -1.75 -23.13
N ARG A 178 -11.20 -2.37 -24.30
CA ARG A 178 -9.85 -2.82 -24.69
C ARG A 178 -8.91 -1.63 -24.90
N GLU A 179 -9.37 -0.61 -25.62
CA GLU A 179 -8.60 0.59 -25.89
C GLU A 179 -8.69 1.57 -24.70
N PRO A 180 -7.57 2.10 -24.21
CA PRO A 180 -7.58 3.12 -23.17
C PRO A 180 -8.15 4.44 -23.70
N ALA A 181 -8.76 5.23 -22.83
CA ALA A 181 -9.29 6.54 -23.19
C ALA A 181 -8.19 7.44 -23.78
N PRO A 182 -8.50 8.28 -24.79
CA PRO A 182 -7.53 9.19 -25.37
C PRO A 182 -7.01 10.17 -24.32
N ARG A 183 -5.72 10.03 -24.01
CA ARG A 183 -5.01 10.81 -22.99
C ARG A 183 -4.86 12.25 -23.46
N VAL A 184 -5.66 13.15 -22.91
CA VAL A 184 -5.33 14.58 -22.94
C VAL A 184 -4.28 14.79 -21.87
N LYS A 185 -3.08 15.28 -22.23
CA LYS A 185 -2.03 15.58 -21.24
C LYS A 185 -2.62 16.49 -20.17
N VAL A 186 -2.89 15.94 -19.00
CA VAL A 186 -3.28 16.71 -17.83
C VAL A 186 -2.06 17.58 -17.53
N LYS A 187 -2.24 18.88 -17.61
CA LYS A 187 -1.13 19.82 -17.47
C LYS A 187 -0.94 20.00 -15.97
N ASP A 188 -0.04 19.22 -15.39
CA ASP A 188 0.27 19.27 -13.96
C ASP A 188 0.41 20.73 -13.52
N GLY A 189 -0.43 21.13 -12.58
CA GLY A 189 -0.46 22.49 -12.10
C GLY A 189 0.84 22.79 -11.36
N LEU A 190 1.32 24.04 -11.43
CA LEU A 190 2.40 24.52 -10.54
C LEU A 190 2.14 24.23 -9.05
N PHE A 191 0.87 24.10 -8.66
CA PHE A 191 0.45 23.73 -7.30
C PHE A 191 0.75 22.27 -6.92
N GLU A 192 0.62 21.29 -7.83
CA GLU A 192 0.99 19.89 -7.55
C GLU A 192 2.49 19.72 -7.35
N ARG A 193 3.30 20.53 -8.04
CA ARG A 193 4.77 20.59 -7.85
C ARG A 193 5.16 21.18 -6.50
N LEU A 194 4.32 22.03 -5.92
CA LEU A 194 4.52 22.57 -4.57
C LEU A 194 4.02 21.60 -3.49
N ALA A 195 2.88 20.94 -3.71
CA ALA A 195 2.34 19.92 -2.81
C ALA A 195 3.31 18.73 -2.66
N SER A 196 3.82 18.21 -3.80
CA SER A 196 4.84 17.15 -3.81
C SER A 196 6.15 17.57 -3.11
N SER A 197 6.59 18.83 -3.27
CA SER A 197 7.77 19.36 -2.56
C SER A 197 7.59 19.42 -1.04
N LEU A 198 6.36 19.63 -0.55
CA LEU A 198 6.03 19.66 0.88
C LEU A 198 5.92 18.25 1.47
N GLU A 199 5.53 17.26 0.66
CA GLU A 199 5.41 15.84 1.04
C GLU A 199 6.75 15.11 1.14
N THR A 200 7.75 15.51 0.35
CA THR A 200 9.10 14.89 0.42
C THR A 200 9.81 14.99 1.77
N ARG A 201 9.28 15.76 2.73
CA ARG A 201 9.91 15.99 4.04
C ARG A 201 9.59 14.95 5.12
N LYS A 202 8.67 14.00 4.87
CA LYS A 202 8.42 12.90 5.81
C LYS A 202 8.35 11.57 5.06
N GLU A 203 9.47 10.87 4.99
CA GLU A 203 9.47 9.45 4.71
C GLU A 203 8.90 8.73 5.93
N ASP A 204 7.57 8.61 6.00
CA ASP A 204 6.84 8.14 7.19
C ASP A 204 7.24 6.72 7.64
N HIS A 205 8.02 5.98 6.83
CA HIS A 205 8.55 4.64 7.13
C HIS A 205 10.05 4.52 6.96
N LYS A 206 10.78 5.62 7.13
CA LYS A 206 12.25 5.65 7.00
C LYS A 206 12.93 4.58 7.85
N ALA A 207 12.54 4.43 9.11
CA ALA A 207 13.14 3.46 10.02
C ALA A 207 12.97 2.01 9.52
N PHE A 208 11.78 1.66 8.98
CA PHE A 208 11.54 0.36 8.38
C PHE A 208 12.43 0.15 7.14
N ASN A 209 12.46 1.15 6.24
CA ASN A 209 13.29 1.10 5.05
C ASN A 209 14.78 0.98 5.38
N ASP A 210 15.26 1.68 6.40
CA ASP A 210 16.64 1.63 6.88
C ASP A 210 17.00 0.21 7.35
N VAL A 211 16.12 -0.45 8.12
CA VAL A 211 16.33 -1.83 8.58
C VAL A 211 16.37 -2.81 7.41
N VAL A 212 15.41 -2.73 6.49
CA VAL A 212 15.36 -3.62 5.32
C VAL A 212 16.58 -3.39 4.42
N CYS A 213 17.00 -2.15 4.21
CA CYS A 213 18.17 -1.83 3.39
C CYS A 213 19.47 -2.26 4.07
N ALA A 214 19.59 -2.12 5.39
CA ALA A 214 20.73 -2.66 6.14
C ALA A 214 20.80 -4.19 5.99
N ARG A 215 19.66 -4.89 6.09
CA ARG A 215 19.61 -6.34 5.88
C ARG A 215 20.02 -6.74 4.46
N GLN A 216 19.51 -6.04 3.44
CA GLN A 216 19.90 -6.28 2.04
C GLN A 216 21.41 -6.11 1.82
N ARG A 217 22.03 -5.09 2.45
CA ARG A 217 23.48 -4.88 2.40
C ARG A 217 24.24 -6.03 3.07
N LEU A 218 23.77 -6.51 4.22
CA LEU A 218 24.35 -7.68 4.89
C LEU A 218 24.26 -8.93 4.01
N CYS A 219 23.12 -9.19 3.37
CA CYS A 219 22.97 -10.30 2.42
C CYS A 219 23.98 -10.22 1.26
N SER A 220 24.17 -9.03 0.69
CA SER A 220 25.17 -8.81 -0.35
C SER A 220 26.60 -9.10 0.13
N LEU A 221 26.94 -8.69 1.36
CA LEU A 221 28.25 -9.00 1.96
C LEU A 221 28.44 -10.50 2.21
N LEU A 222 27.40 -11.23 2.63
CA LEU A 222 27.44 -12.69 2.77
C LEU A 222 27.74 -13.37 1.43
N GLY A 223 27.15 -12.89 0.33
CA GLY A 223 27.44 -13.39 -1.01
C GLY A 223 28.88 -13.15 -1.46
N HIS A 224 29.42 -11.95 -1.18
CA HIS A 224 30.83 -11.65 -1.45
C HIS A 224 31.75 -12.57 -0.64
N LEU A 225 31.44 -12.81 0.64
CA LEU A 225 32.23 -13.68 1.51
C LEU A 225 32.15 -15.14 1.05
N ALA A 226 30.97 -15.63 0.68
CA ALA A 226 30.77 -16.97 0.12
C ALA A 226 31.61 -17.17 -1.16
N THR A 227 31.60 -16.17 -2.05
CA THR A 227 32.38 -16.17 -3.29
C THR A 227 33.88 -16.13 -3.01
N ALA A 228 34.33 -15.29 -2.07
CA ALA A 228 35.73 -15.19 -1.67
C ALA A 228 36.26 -16.52 -1.09
N LEU A 229 35.47 -17.20 -0.26
CA LEU A 229 35.82 -18.54 0.26
C LEU A 229 35.93 -19.59 -0.84
N ALA A 230 35.01 -19.55 -1.82
CA ALA A 230 35.06 -20.47 -2.96
C ALA A 230 36.30 -20.23 -3.84
N LEU A 231 36.65 -18.96 -4.12
CA LEU A 231 37.79 -18.60 -4.95
C LEU A 231 39.14 -18.84 -4.26
N ALA A 232 39.25 -18.51 -2.97
CA ALA A 232 40.50 -18.67 -2.20
C ALA A 232 41.02 -20.10 -2.19
N LEU A 233 40.16 -21.09 -2.42
CA LEU A 233 40.53 -22.50 -2.51
C LEU A 233 40.49 -23.07 -3.92
N GLY A 234 39.77 -22.47 -4.87
CA GLY A 234 39.76 -22.90 -6.27
C GLY A 234 41.00 -22.45 -7.06
N SER A 235 41.61 -21.30 -6.70
CA SER A 235 42.66 -20.65 -7.51
C SER A 235 44.10 -21.02 -7.15
N ASN A 236 44.33 -21.66 -6.00
CA ASN A 236 45.68 -21.86 -5.44
C ASN A 236 46.32 -23.23 -5.74
N PHE A 237 45.67 -24.10 -6.53
CA PHE A 237 46.13 -25.48 -6.77
C PHE A 237 47.02 -25.67 -8.02
N GLY A 238 47.37 -24.60 -8.73
CA GLY A 238 47.99 -24.74 -10.06
C GLY A 238 49.47 -24.36 -10.20
N ASN A 239 49.99 -23.38 -9.44
CA ASN A 239 51.29 -22.78 -9.81
C ASN A 239 52.01 -22.01 -8.69
N VAL A 240 52.16 -22.62 -7.52
CA VAL A 240 53.23 -22.19 -6.60
C VAL A 240 54.46 -23.00 -6.96
N GLY A 241 55.50 -22.31 -7.44
CA GLY A 241 56.75 -22.90 -7.92
C GLY A 241 57.42 -23.87 -6.93
N PRO A 242 58.50 -24.53 -7.37
CA PRO A 242 59.09 -25.64 -6.63
C PRO A 242 59.75 -25.10 -5.37
N LYS A 243 59.07 -25.21 -4.20
CA LYS A 243 59.71 -25.52 -2.89
C LYS A 243 58.81 -25.57 -1.66
N VAL A 244 57.51 -25.29 -1.71
CA VAL A 244 56.62 -25.66 -0.58
C VAL A 244 55.26 -26.11 -1.09
N PRO A 245 54.92 -27.42 -1.05
CA PRO A 245 53.55 -27.85 -1.26
C PRO A 245 52.76 -27.49 0.00
N VAL A 246 52.12 -26.32 0.00
CA VAL A 246 51.05 -26.06 0.98
C VAL A 246 49.83 -26.85 0.50
N ALA A 247 49.89 -28.17 0.65
CA ALA A 247 48.76 -29.04 0.42
C ALA A 247 47.79 -28.80 1.58
N TRP A 248 46.75 -28.00 1.34
CA TRP A 248 45.67 -27.86 2.31
C TRP A 248 45.05 -29.25 2.54
N ASP A 249 44.81 -29.59 3.81
CA ASP A 249 44.09 -30.82 4.15
C ASP A 249 42.76 -30.86 3.38
N PRO A 250 42.42 -31.97 2.69
CA PRO A 250 41.10 -32.17 2.09
C PRO A 250 39.93 -31.82 3.01
N SER A 251 40.11 -31.93 4.33
CA SER A 251 39.14 -31.51 5.35
C SER A 251 38.91 -29.99 5.35
N CYS A 252 39.94 -29.16 5.15
CA CYS A 252 39.83 -27.71 5.06
C CYS A 252 39.07 -27.26 3.79
N PHE A 253 39.28 -27.96 2.67
CA PHE A 253 38.52 -27.73 1.44
C PHE A 253 37.03 -28.05 1.63
N LYS A 254 36.72 -29.21 2.22
CA LYS A 254 35.33 -29.60 2.53
C LYS A 254 34.66 -28.61 3.49
N LEU A 255 35.36 -28.17 4.53
CA LEU A 255 34.85 -27.20 5.49
C LEU A 255 34.54 -25.87 4.80
N SER A 256 35.47 -25.31 4.04
CA SER A 256 35.23 -24.03 3.36
C SER A 256 34.15 -24.12 2.29
N SER A 257 34.08 -25.23 1.54
CA SER A 257 32.97 -25.46 0.60
C SER A 257 31.62 -25.53 1.33
N SER A 258 31.56 -26.23 2.47
CA SER A 258 30.36 -26.28 3.30
C SER A 258 29.97 -24.90 3.85
N VAL A 259 30.94 -24.13 4.34
CA VAL A 259 30.70 -22.76 4.84
C VAL A 259 30.26 -21.84 3.70
N SER A 260 30.87 -21.91 2.53
CA SER A 260 30.48 -21.14 1.35
C SER A 260 29.03 -21.46 0.94
N MET A 261 28.63 -22.73 0.89
CA MET A 261 27.25 -23.13 0.63
C MET A 261 26.28 -22.62 1.70
N ALA A 262 26.64 -22.71 2.99
CA ALA A 262 25.81 -22.21 4.09
C ALA A 262 25.59 -20.70 4.00
N LEU A 263 26.65 -19.93 3.69
CA LEU A 263 26.57 -18.48 3.50
C LEU A 263 25.72 -18.09 2.29
N ASN A 264 25.82 -18.84 1.19
CA ASN A 264 24.96 -18.62 0.02
C ASN A 264 23.49 -18.92 0.36
N GLY A 265 23.22 -19.96 1.15
CA GLY A 265 21.89 -20.25 1.69
C GLY A 265 21.35 -19.12 2.56
N LEU A 266 22.17 -18.55 3.45
CA LEU A 266 21.80 -17.40 4.29
C LEU A 266 21.56 -16.14 3.47
N GLN A 267 22.37 -15.87 2.43
CA GLN A 267 22.13 -14.78 1.50
C GLN A 267 20.75 -14.91 0.85
N HIS A 268 20.46 -16.04 0.20
CA HIS A 268 19.18 -16.26 -0.48
C HIS A 268 18.00 -16.19 0.49
N HIS A 269 18.13 -16.73 1.70
CA HIS A 269 17.10 -16.62 2.73
C HIS A 269 16.83 -15.16 3.09
N GLY A 270 17.89 -14.38 3.37
CA GLY A 270 17.76 -12.97 3.75
C GLY A 270 17.20 -12.10 2.62
N GLU A 271 17.59 -12.34 1.36
CA GLU A 271 17.03 -11.65 0.19
C GLU A 271 15.53 -11.90 0.06
N ARG A 272 15.09 -13.17 0.19
CA ARG A 272 13.66 -13.50 0.17
C ARG A 272 12.91 -12.87 1.33
N GLN A 273 13.49 -12.83 2.52
CA GLN A 273 12.89 -12.20 3.68
C GLN A 273 12.73 -10.68 3.46
N CYS A 274 13.74 -10.00 2.92
CA CYS A 274 13.64 -8.58 2.55
C CYS A 274 12.52 -8.33 1.54
N LEU A 275 12.38 -9.19 0.52
CA LEU A 275 11.29 -9.08 -0.46
C LEU A 275 9.91 -9.26 0.19
N LEU A 276 9.77 -10.26 1.07
CA LEU A 276 8.53 -10.53 1.79
C LEU A 276 8.14 -9.38 2.73
N GLU A 277 9.08 -8.86 3.50
CA GLU A 277 8.82 -7.74 4.42
C GLU A 277 8.40 -6.48 3.64
N ARG A 278 9.01 -6.23 2.48
CA ARG A 278 8.62 -5.13 1.58
C ARG A 278 7.22 -5.32 0.99
N SER A 279 6.87 -6.53 0.56
CA SER A 279 5.57 -6.80 -0.05
C SER A 279 4.42 -6.85 0.95
N THR A 280 4.70 -7.18 2.21
CA THR A 280 3.70 -7.26 3.28
C THR A 280 3.66 -5.96 4.08
N LEU A 281 4.40 -5.87 5.18
CA LEU A 281 4.38 -4.74 6.09
C LEU A 281 4.77 -3.43 5.39
N GLY A 282 5.80 -3.46 4.55
CA GLY A 282 6.25 -2.29 3.80
C GLY A 282 5.14 -1.69 2.92
N ALA A 283 4.43 -2.53 2.17
CA ALA A 283 3.32 -2.10 1.33
C ALA A 283 2.15 -1.51 2.13
N HIS A 284 1.81 -2.12 3.27
CA HIS A 284 0.74 -1.61 4.15
C HIS A 284 1.11 -0.26 4.74
N LEU A 285 2.32 -0.14 5.27
CA LEU A 285 2.84 1.10 5.83
C LEU A 285 2.82 2.22 4.77
N GLU A 286 3.36 1.95 3.58
CA GLU A 286 3.36 2.90 2.46
C GLU A 286 1.93 3.35 2.08
N LEU A 287 0.99 2.40 1.97
CA LEU A 287 -0.41 2.70 1.69
C LEU A 287 -1.03 3.63 2.73
N TYR A 288 -0.87 3.34 4.03
CA TYR A 288 -1.44 4.17 5.10
C TYR A 288 -0.78 5.55 5.19
N SER A 289 0.53 5.66 4.98
CA SER A 289 1.19 6.98 4.92
C SER A 289 0.60 7.85 3.82
N ARG A 290 0.37 7.28 2.63
CA ARG A 290 -0.27 8.04 1.55
C ARG A 290 -1.73 8.36 1.81
N TYR A 291 -2.46 7.45 2.45
CA TYR A 291 -3.82 7.73 2.89
C TYR A 291 -3.89 8.91 3.85
N LEU A 292 -2.91 9.06 4.75
CA LEU A 292 -2.81 10.26 5.61
C LEU A 292 -2.62 11.53 4.77
N GLY A 293 -1.87 11.45 3.68
CA GLY A 293 -1.77 12.51 2.66
C GLY A 293 -3.12 12.86 2.05
N SER A 294 -3.86 11.86 1.54
CA SER A 294 -5.20 12.05 0.98
C SER A 294 -6.19 12.64 2.00
N VAL A 295 -6.18 12.14 3.24
CA VAL A 295 -7.02 12.67 4.34
C VAL A 295 -6.70 14.14 4.61
N ARG A 296 -5.41 14.50 4.64
CA ARG A 296 -4.98 15.89 4.84
C ARG A 296 -5.48 16.80 3.71
N GLU A 297 -5.40 16.36 2.46
CA GLU A 297 -5.91 17.13 1.32
C GLU A 297 -7.44 17.29 1.37
N THR A 298 -8.16 16.21 1.67
CA THR A 298 -9.62 16.26 1.86
C THR A 298 -10.02 17.19 3.01
N LEU A 299 -9.25 17.19 4.11
CA LEU A 299 -9.45 18.12 5.22
C LEU A 299 -9.21 19.57 4.79
N HIS A 300 -8.14 19.84 4.03
CA HIS A 300 -7.87 21.16 3.48
C HIS A 300 -9.00 21.65 2.58
N CYS A 301 -9.50 20.81 1.68
CA CYS A 301 -10.65 21.09 0.83
C CYS A 301 -11.91 21.42 1.65
N ARG A 302 -12.18 20.67 2.72
CA ARG A 302 -13.29 20.94 3.66
C ARG A 302 -13.14 22.27 4.36
N THR A 303 -11.95 22.60 4.87
CA THR A 303 -11.68 23.90 5.49
C THR A 303 -11.87 25.04 4.49
N ARG A 304 -11.43 24.89 3.25
CA ARG A 304 -11.68 25.90 2.21
C ARG A 304 -13.17 26.09 1.95
N LEU A 305 -13.93 25.01 1.82
CA LEU A 305 -15.37 25.05 1.60
C LEU A 305 -16.13 25.70 2.77
N MET A 306 -15.68 25.46 4.01
CA MET A 306 -16.21 26.13 5.20
C MET A 306 -15.96 27.65 5.16
N LEU A 307 -14.75 28.08 4.78
CA LEU A 307 -14.43 29.51 4.63
C LEU A 307 -15.24 30.17 3.50
N ASP A 308 -15.44 29.46 2.39
CA ASP A 308 -16.26 29.93 1.27
C ASP A 308 -17.73 30.08 1.70
N TYR A 309 -18.25 29.13 2.49
CA TYR A 309 -19.59 29.23 3.08
C TYR A 309 -19.73 30.45 4.01
N GLU A 310 -18.77 30.68 4.92
CA GLU A 310 -18.78 31.86 5.80
C GLU A 310 -18.70 33.18 5.01
N ARG A 311 -17.95 33.18 3.91
CA ARG A 311 -17.88 34.33 2.99
C ARG A 311 -19.23 34.58 2.33
N CYS A 312 -19.85 33.56 1.73
CA CYS A 312 -21.17 33.68 1.11
C CYS A 312 -22.22 34.14 2.13
N ASN A 313 -22.19 33.64 3.37
CA ASN A 313 -23.13 34.05 4.41
C ASN A 313 -22.97 35.53 4.79
N ARG A 314 -21.73 36.03 4.87
CA ARG A 314 -21.47 37.47 5.07
C ARG A 314 -21.96 38.32 3.91
N ASP A 315 -21.75 37.86 2.67
CA ASP A 315 -22.17 38.59 1.47
C ASP A 315 -23.71 38.65 1.37
N VAL A 316 -24.41 37.57 1.69
CA VAL A 316 -25.88 37.55 1.81
C VAL A 316 -26.36 38.52 2.90
N GLY A 317 -25.69 38.53 4.06
CA GLY A 317 -26.00 39.47 5.15
C GLY A 317 -25.85 40.94 4.74
N ARG A 318 -24.88 41.26 3.86
CA ARG A 318 -24.69 42.62 3.32
C ARG A 318 -25.72 42.99 2.26
N ALA A 319 -26.13 42.06 1.41
CA ALA A 319 -27.09 42.31 0.33
C ALA A 319 -28.55 42.42 0.82
N ALA A 320 -28.90 41.76 1.94
CA ALA A 320 -30.25 41.78 2.51
C ALA A 320 -30.82 43.20 2.82
N PRO A 321 -30.06 44.15 3.42
CA PRO A 321 -30.54 45.52 3.62
C PRO A 321 -30.64 46.33 2.32
N GLU A 322 -29.75 46.10 1.34
CA GLU A 322 -29.76 46.81 0.05
C GLU A 322 -31.00 46.46 -0.79
N GLN A 323 -31.44 45.20 -0.77
CA GLN A 323 -32.69 44.78 -1.44
C GLN A 323 -33.94 45.37 -0.79
N ARG A 324 -33.97 45.57 0.54
CA ARG A 324 -35.09 46.22 1.23
C ARG A 324 -35.22 47.71 0.88
N GLN A 325 -34.11 48.37 0.60
CA GLN A 325 -34.12 49.77 0.15
C GLN A 325 -34.53 49.93 -1.32
N GLN A 326 -34.24 48.94 -2.17
CA GLN A 326 -34.65 48.95 -3.58
C GLN A 326 -36.13 48.59 -3.82
N VAL A 327 -36.75 47.80 -2.95
CA VAL A 327 -38.18 47.43 -3.07
C VAL A 327 -39.11 48.48 -2.42
N GLY A 328 -38.55 49.41 -1.63
CA GLY A 328 -39.27 50.49 -0.96
C GLY A 328 -39.26 51.85 -1.70
N ALA A 329 -38.73 51.89 -2.92
CA ALA A 329 -38.72 53.07 -3.81
C ALA A 329 -39.58 52.80 -5.05
#